data_AF-A0A398CZ25-F1
#
_entry.id   AF-A0A398CZ25-F1
#
_cell.length_a   1.000
_cell.length_b   1.000
_cell.length_c   1.000
_cell.angle_alpha   90.00
_cell.angle_beta   90.00
_cell.angle_gamma   90.00
#
_symmetry.space_group_name_H-M   'P 1'
#
loop_
_entity.id
_entity.type
_entity.pdbx_description
1 polymer ?
#
loop_
_entity_poly.entity_id
_entity_poly.type
_entity_poly.pdbx_seq_one_letter_code
_entity_poly.pdbx_strand_id
1 'polypeptide(L)'
;TVVDDFFIYKYSATKFLLVVNAGNYDKDLAWVTDHKQGDITITGATAKYAEIALQGPKAEDILKGMTPADIVSLKYFQFLETMVAGRKCIVSRTGYTGEDGYEIYFAPAEASYLWNAILDAGKPFGLVPNGLGARDTLRFEVCYWLYGHDLDNTIAPLESGQNFVISWDHDFVGKPALLAMKEKGVPRKWIGVKMNSRAIPRNGFDCLAGDPAAPVKIGYVTSGNYCPTLGGSYALC
;
A
#
# COMPACT_ATOMS: atom_id res chain seq x y z
N THR A 1 8.72 -5.67 -15.17
CA THR A 1 8.73 -4.55 -14.22
C THR A 1 7.32 -4.41 -13.64
N VAL A 2 7.09 -3.49 -12.70
CA VAL A 2 5.80 -3.39 -11.99
C VAL A 2 4.85 -2.45 -12.74
N VAL A 3 3.63 -2.92 -13.02
CA VAL A 3 2.57 -2.08 -13.59
C VAL A 3 1.95 -1.23 -12.50
N ASP A 4 1.51 -1.85 -11.41
CA ASP A 4 1.07 -1.21 -10.16
C ASP A 4 1.16 -2.23 -9.02
N ASP A 5 1.02 -1.78 -7.78
CA ASP A 5 0.76 -2.60 -6.60
C ASP A 5 -0.63 -2.28 -6.04
N PHE A 6 -1.44 -3.32 -5.78
CA PHE A 6 -2.83 -3.14 -5.39
C PHE A 6 -3.38 -4.33 -4.60
N PHE A 7 -4.52 -4.12 -3.94
CA PHE A 7 -5.24 -5.19 -3.26
C PHE A 7 -6.30 -5.83 -4.15
N ILE A 8 -6.49 -7.15 -4.01
CA ILE A 8 -7.56 -7.91 -4.67
C ILE A 8 -8.48 -8.51 -3.61
N TYR A 9 -9.76 -8.14 -3.68
CA TYR A 9 -10.81 -8.62 -2.80
C TYR A 9 -11.62 -9.66 -3.56
N LYS A 10 -11.50 -10.93 -3.18
CA LYS A 10 -12.23 -12.04 -3.79
C LYS A 10 -13.57 -12.26 -3.07
N TYR A 11 -14.67 -11.77 -3.65
CA TYR A 11 -16.02 -11.96 -3.11
C TYR A 11 -16.53 -13.38 -3.35
N SER A 12 -16.24 -13.92 -4.53
CA SER A 12 -16.68 -15.24 -4.95
C SER A 12 -15.71 -15.80 -5.99
N ALA A 13 -16.06 -16.95 -6.58
CA ALA A 13 -15.32 -17.47 -7.74
C ALA A 13 -15.39 -16.55 -8.97
N THR A 14 -16.35 -15.63 -9.04
CA THR A 14 -16.67 -14.83 -10.23
C THR A 14 -16.75 -13.32 -9.99
N LYS A 15 -16.59 -12.86 -8.75
CA LYS A 15 -16.64 -11.44 -8.39
C LYS A 15 -15.40 -11.04 -7.60
N PHE A 16 -14.71 -10.04 -8.12
CA PHE A 16 -13.49 -9.47 -7.56
C PHE A 16 -13.60 -7.94 -7.52
N LEU A 17 -12.94 -7.31 -6.54
CA LEU A 17 -12.72 -5.87 -6.52
C LEU A 17 -11.21 -5.62 -6.43
N LEU A 18 -10.70 -4.80 -7.34
CA LEU A 18 -9.31 -4.36 -7.36
C LEU A 18 -9.27 -2.94 -6.78
N VAL A 19 -8.43 -2.73 -5.77
CA VAL A 19 -8.21 -1.41 -5.14
C VAL A 19 -6.81 -0.94 -5.53
N VAL A 20 -6.74 -0.09 -6.54
CA VAL A 20 -5.50 0.39 -7.17
C VAL A 20 -5.08 1.77 -6.67
N ASN A 21 -3.83 2.15 -6.94
CA ASN A 21 -3.34 3.48 -6.58
C ASN A 21 -4.08 4.58 -7.36
N ALA A 22 -4.46 5.66 -6.67
CA ALA A 22 -5.28 6.73 -7.23
C ALA A 22 -4.69 7.34 -8.52
N GLY A 23 -3.37 7.58 -8.55
CA GLY A 23 -2.67 8.13 -9.72
C GLY A 23 -2.53 7.17 -10.90
N ASN A 24 -2.78 5.87 -10.69
CA ASN A 24 -2.64 4.83 -11.70
C ASN A 24 -3.97 4.30 -12.24
N TYR A 25 -5.11 4.78 -11.72
CA TYR A 25 -6.43 4.24 -12.03
C TYR A 25 -6.70 4.04 -13.54
N ASP A 26 -6.51 5.07 -14.36
CA ASP A 26 -6.79 4.96 -15.80
C ASP A 26 -5.82 4.01 -16.51
N LYS A 27 -4.55 4.02 -16.11
CA LYS A 27 -3.51 3.13 -16.63
C LYS A 27 -3.83 1.68 -16.30
N ASP A 28 -4.23 1.39 -15.06
CA ASP A 28 -4.49 0.04 -14.61
C ASP A 28 -5.81 -0.50 -15.17
N LEU A 29 -6.83 0.35 -15.28
CA LEU A 29 -8.09 0.00 -15.94
C LEU A 29 -7.86 -0.37 -17.40
N ALA A 30 -7.07 0.42 -18.13
CA ALA A 30 -6.68 0.10 -19.50
C ALA A 30 -5.89 -1.21 -19.56
N TRP A 31 -4.86 -1.36 -18.73
CA TRP A 31 -4.02 -2.56 -18.71
C TRP A 31 -4.81 -3.84 -18.46
N VAL A 32 -5.67 -3.87 -17.44
CA VAL A 32 -6.49 -5.05 -17.12
C VAL A 32 -7.53 -5.31 -18.22
N THR A 33 -8.06 -4.26 -18.86
CA THR A 33 -8.99 -4.39 -19.99
C THR A 33 -8.31 -5.01 -21.21
N ASP A 34 -7.10 -4.57 -21.54
CA ASP A 34 -6.33 -5.08 -22.68
C ASP A 34 -5.85 -6.52 -22.48
N HIS A 35 -5.65 -6.94 -21.23
CA HIS A 35 -5.19 -8.28 -20.88
C HIS A 35 -6.32 -9.23 -20.45
N LYS A 36 -7.59 -8.81 -20.56
CA LYS A 36 -8.71 -9.65 -20.15
C LYS A 36 -8.76 -10.91 -21.02
N GLN A 37 -9.03 -12.06 -20.39
CA GLN A 37 -9.19 -13.34 -21.07
C GLN A 37 -10.53 -13.96 -20.67
N GLY A 38 -11.23 -14.53 -21.64
CA GLY A 38 -12.55 -15.12 -21.42
C GLY A 38 -13.65 -14.07 -21.24
N ASP A 39 -14.78 -14.53 -20.73
CA ASP A 39 -15.98 -13.71 -20.53
C ASP A 39 -15.94 -13.00 -19.18
N ILE A 40 -15.18 -11.90 -19.12
CA ILE A 40 -15.05 -11.06 -17.93
C ILE A 40 -15.56 -9.66 -18.24
N THR A 41 -16.45 -9.16 -17.37
CA THR A 41 -16.88 -7.77 -17.36
C THR A 41 -16.02 -6.97 -16.37
N ILE A 42 -15.30 -5.98 -16.89
CA ILE A 42 -14.51 -5.03 -16.09
C ILE A 42 -15.27 -3.71 -16.04
N THR A 43 -15.48 -3.17 -14.84
CA THR A 43 -16.15 -1.88 -14.67
C THR A 43 -15.31 -0.97 -13.79
N GLY A 44 -15.11 0.26 -14.24
CA GLY A 44 -14.57 1.33 -13.43
C GLY A 44 -15.52 1.66 -12.27
N ALA A 45 -15.09 1.42 -11.04
CA ALA A 45 -15.94 1.57 -9.86
C ALA A 45 -15.50 2.69 -8.91
N THR A 46 -14.45 3.46 -9.24
CA THR A 46 -13.89 4.51 -8.38
C THR A 46 -14.94 5.49 -7.87
N ALA A 47 -15.84 5.98 -8.74
CA ALA A 47 -16.89 6.92 -8.34
C ALA A 47 -17.96 6.32 -7.39
N LYS A 48 -17.96 5.00 -7.17
CA LYS A 48 -18.92 4.31 -6.31
C LYS A 48 -18.42 4.17 -4.87
N TYR A 49 -17.15 4.42 -4.62
CA TYR A 49 -16.53 4.18 -3.31
C TYR A 49 -15.78 5.42 -2.81
N ALA A 50 -15.93 5.68 -1.53
CA ALA A 50 -14.98 6.43 -0.71
C ALA A 50 -14.38 5.47 0.31
N GLU A 51 -13.25 5.84 0.90
CA GLU A 51 -12.47 5.02 1.82
C GLU A 51 -12.01 5.84 3.02
N ILE A 52 -12.05 5.23 4.21
CA ILE A 52 -11.42 5.75 5.44
C ILE A 52 -10.58 4.64 6.07
N ALA A 53 -9.28 4.91 6.22
CA ALA A 53 -8.36 4.04 6.93
C ALA A 53 -8.34 4.40 8.42
N LEU A 54 -8.85 3.51 9.27
CA LEU A 54 -8.75 3.59 10.72
C LEU A 54 -7.58 2.73 11.18
N GLN A 55 -6.48 3.36 11.57
CA GLN A 55 -5.19 2.70 11.80
C GLN A 55 -4.66 2.99 13.20
N GLY A 56 -3.98 2.02 13.79
CA GLY A 56 -3.35 2.12 15.10
C GLY A 56 -3.88 1.08 16.10
N PRO A 57 -3.22 0.92 17.25
CA PRO A 57 -3.48 -0.15 18.21
C PRO A 57 -4.87 -0.09 18.88
N LYS A 58 -5.62 0.99 18.67
CA LYS A 58 -7.00 1.18 19.15
C LYS A 58 -8.06 1.11 18.06
N ALA A 59 -7.68 0.83 16.81
CA ALA A 59 -8.61 0.72 15.69
C ALA A 59 -9.69 -0.36 15.92
N GLU A 60 -9.30 -1.54 16.41
CA GLU A 60 -10.23 -2.63 16.73
C GLU A 60 -11.20 -2.23 17.87
N ASP A 61 -10.68 -1.63 18.94
CA ASP A 61 -11.47 -1.16 20.09
C ASP A 61 -12.54 -0.12 19.67
N ILE A 62 -12.20 0.75 18.73
CA ILE A 62 -13.10 1.76 18.18
C ILE A 62 -14.15 1.09 17.27
N LEU A 63 -13.68 0.32 16.28
CA LEU A 63 -14.55 -0.20 15.23
C LEU A 63 -15.55 -1.24 15.74
N LYS A 64 -15.17 -2.09 16.70
CA LYS A 64 -16.06 -3.12 17.27
C LYS A 64 -17.33 -2.52 17.88
N GLY A 65 -17.26 -1.30 18.41
CA GLY A 65 -18.41 -0.59 18.97
C GLY A 65 -19.34 0.02 17.92
N MET A 66 -18.94 0.02 16.64
CA MET A 66 -19.64 0.70 15.55
C MET A 66 -20.29 -0.25 14.55
N THR A 67 -20.08 -1.56 14.69
CA THR A 67 -20.50 -2.58 13.72
C THR A 67 -21.13 -3.78 14.42
N PRO A 68 -22.17 -4.40 13.85
CA PRO A 68 -22.75 -5.63 14.38
C PRO A 68 -21.92 -6.88 14.02
N ALA A 69 -20.95 -6.77 13.10
CA ALA A 69 -20.11 -7.89 12.69
C ALA A 69 -18.98 -8.16 13.68
N ASP A 70 -18.53 -9.41 13.76
CA ASP A 70 -17.34 -9.78 14.50
C ASP A 70 -16.07 -9.39 13.73
N ILE A 71 -15.66 -8.12 13.88
CA ILE A 71 -14.44 -7.59 13.27
C ILE A 71 -13.17 -8.02 14.01
N VAL A 72 -13.30 -8.55 15.23
CA VAL A 72 -12.16 -9.02 16.04
C VAL A 72 -11.64 -10.33 15.45
N SER A 73 -12.54 -11.24 15.06
CA SER A 73 -12.18 -12.50 14.39
C SER A 73 -11.77 -12.33 12.92
N LEU A 74 -11.94 -11.14 12.33
CA LEU A 74 -11.51 -10.85 10.96
C LEU A 74 -9.98 -10.88 10.90
N LYS A 75 -9.41 -11.82 10.14
CA LYS A 75 -7.96 -11.98 10.04
C LYS A 75 -7.35 -10.91 9.14
N TYR A 76 -6.06 -10.68 9.30
CA TYR A 76 -5.27 -9.82 8.41
C TYR A 76 -5.47 -10.20 6.94
N PHE A 77 -5.59 -9.22 6.04
CA PHE A 77 -5.91 -9.40 4.61
C PHE A 77 -7.26 -10.07 4.31
N GLN A 78 -8.17 -10.12 5.29
CA GLN A 78 -9.57 -10.50 5.05
C GLN A 78 -10.49 -9.29 5.08
N PHE A 79 -11.66 -9.45 4.47
CA PHE A 79 -12.70 -8.43 4.43
C PHE A 79 -14.08 -9.05 4.64
N LEU A 80 -15.03 -8.22 5.03
CA LEU A 80 -16.46 -8.56 5.11
C LEU A 80 -17.32 -7.35 4.72
N GLU A 81 -18.56 -7.61 4.33
CA GLU A 81 -19.58 -6.56 4.19
C GLU A 81 -20.36 -6.46 5.51
N THR A 82 -20.52 -5.25 6.04
CA THR A 82 -21.26 -5.00 7.29
C THR A 82 -21.85 -3.58 7.32
N MET A 83 -22.44 -3.22 8.45
CA MET A 83 -22.86 -1.87 8.78
C MET A 83 -21.83 -1.23 9.71
N VAL A 84 -21.38 -0.01 9.40
CA VAL A 84 -20.60 0.82 10.33
C VAL A 84 -21.42 2.07 10.62
N ALA A 85 -21.71 2.36 11.89
CA ALA A 85 -22.62 3.43 12.30
C ALA A 85 -23.96 3.40 11.53
N GLY A 86 -24.48 2.20 11.23
CA GLY A 86 -25.72 2.05 10.46
C GLY A 86 -25.61 2.38 8.96
N ARG A 87 -24.41 2.38 8.37
CA ARG A 87 -24.19 2.51 6.92
C ARG A 87 -23.49 1.31 6.32
N LYS A 88 -23.92 0.90 5.13
CA LYS A 88 -23.34 -0.24 4.41
C LYS A 88 -21.89 0.06 4.05
N CYS A 89 -20.99 -0.81 4.50
CA CYS A 89 -19.56 -0.71 4.27
C CYS A 89 -18.97 -2.07 3.90
N ILE A 90 -17.86 -2.03 3.18
CA ILE A 90 -16.89 -3.13 3.14
C ILE A 90 -15.82 -2.78 4.17
N VAL A 91 -15.50 -3.71 5.06
CA VAL A 91 -14.47 -3.55 6.09
C VAL A 91 -13.41 -4.60 5.84
N SER A 92 -12.16 -4.17 5.67
CA SER A 92 -10.99 -5.05 5.58
C SER A 92 -10.02 -4.78 6.71
N ARG A 93 -9.34 -5.82 7.19
CA ARG A 93 -8.20 -5.69 8.12
C ARG A 93 -6.91 -5.53 7.32
N THR A 94 -6.79 -4.35 6.72
CA THR A 94 -5.67 -3.92 5.87
C THR A 94 -5.21 -2.53 6.31
N GLY A 95 -4.04 -2.13 5.82
CA GLY A 95 -3.43 -0.88 6.25
C GLY A 95 -2.14 -0.56 5.53
N TYR A 96 -1.71 0.69 5.69
CA TYR A 96 -0.50 1.23 5.07
C TYR A 96 0.37 1.98 6.09
N THR A 97 0.33 1.50 7.34
CA THR A 97 1.01 2.15 8.48
C THR A 97 1.94 1.21 9.24
N GLY A 98 1.80 -0.10 9.06
CA GLY A 98 2.51 -1.13 9.83
C GLY A 98 1.88 -1.45 11.18
N GLU A 99 0.92 -0.65 11.63
CA GLU A 99 0.08 -0.95 12.78
C GLU A 99 -1.12 -1.81 12.37
N ASP A 100 -1.81 -2.37 13.37
CA ASP A 100 -3.14 -2.95 13.14
C ASP A 100 -4.14 -1.87 12.71
N GLY A 101 -5.19 -2.27 11.99
CA GLY A 101 -6.15 -1.33 11.47
C GLY A 101 -7.11 -1.93 10.46
N TYR A 102 -8.03 -1.07 10.05
CA TYR A 102 -9.05 -1.40 9.07
C TYR A 102 -9.14 -0.33 7.99
N GLU A 103 -9.50 -0.73 6.78
CA GLU A 103 -9.93 0.15 5.70
C GLU A 103 -11.44 -0.04 5.51
N ILE A 104 -12.17 1.08 5.46
CA ILE A 104 -13.63 1.09 5.46
C ILE A 104 -14.09 1.75 4.16
N TYR A 105 -14.64 0.94 3.25
CA TYR A 105 -15.13 1.39 1.95
C TYR A 105 -16.65 1.55 1.98
N PHE A 106 -17.16 2.66 1.45
CA PHE A 106 -18.59 3.00 1.50
C PHE A 106 -18.99 3.93 0.36
N ALA A 107 -20.29 4.18 0.20
CA ALA A 107 -20.78 5.11 -0.83
C ALA A 107 -20.34 6.55 -0.54
N PRO A 108 -19.83 7.33 -1.51
CA PRO A 108 -19.32 8.69 -1.27
C PRO A 108 -20.28 9.64 -0.54
N ALA A 109 -21.60 9.48 -0.72
CA ALA A 109 -22.62 10.25 -0.02
C ALA A 109 -22.57 10.11 1.52
N GLU A 110 -22.02 9.00 2.03
CA GLU A 110 -21.92 8.72 3.46
C GLU A 110 -20.62 9.25 4.09
N ALA A 111 -19.70 9.80 3.30
CA ALA A 111 -18.35 10.16 3.74
C ALA A 111 -18.34 11.10 4.94
N SER A 112 -19.08 12.21 4.87
CA SER A 112 -19.12 13.17 5.96
C SER A 112 -19.74 12.58 7.23
N TYR A 113 -20.72 11.68 7.10
CA TYR A 113 -21.37 11.06 8.25
C TYR A 113 -20.41 10.06 8.93
N LEU A 114 -19.84 9.14 8.16
CA LEU A 114 -18.94 8.10 8.66
C LEU A 114 -17.66 8.69 9.24
N TRP A 115 -17.07 9.70 8.59
CA TRP A 115 -15.90 10.41 9.10
C TRP A 115 -16.14 10.97 10.51
N ASN A 116 -17.23 11.72 10.70
CA ASN A 116 -17.54 12.30 11.99
C ASN A 116 -17.92 11.24 13.04
N ALA A 117 -18.69 10.22 12.65
CA ALA A 117 -19.06 9.13 13.55
C ALA A 117 -17.83 8.35 14.07
N ILE A 118 -16.85 8.07 13.19
CA ILE A 118 -15.61 7.40 13.56
C ILE A 118 -14.77 8.27 14.50
N LEU A 119 -14.63 9.56 14.19
CA LEU A 119 -13.94 10.51 15.07
C LEU A 119 -14.59 10.59 16.45
N ASP A 120 -15.92 10.69 16.52
CA ASP A 120 -16.67 10.76 17.77
C ASP A 120 -16.49 9.48 18.61
N ALA A 121 -16.60 8.31 17.99
CA ALA A 121 -16.36 7.03 18.65
C ALA A 121 -14.90 6.86 19.10
N GLY A 122 -13.95 7.45 18.36
CA GLY A 122 -12.52 7.39 18.65
C GLY A 122 -12.02 8.39 19.70
N LYS A 123 -12.79 9.44 20.04
CA LYS A 123 -12.38 10.45 21.03
C LYS A 123 -11.88 9.86 22.36
N PRO A 124 -12.58 8.90 23.01
CA PRO A 124 -12.11 8.30 24.26
C PRO A 124 -10.79 7.52 24.12
N PHE A 125 -10.42 7.14 22.90
CA PHE A 125 -9.21 6.41 22.57
C PHE A 125 -8.08 7.31 22.04
N GLY A 126 -8.30 8.63 21.99
CA GLY A 126 -7.32 9.59 21.47
C GLY A 126 -7.17 9.57 19.96
N LEU A 127 -8.20 9.14 19.21
CA LEU A 127 -8.17 9.16 17.75
C LEU A 127 -7.99 10.59 17.23
N VAL A 128 -7.11 10.75 16.25
CA VAL A 128 -6.85 12.02 15.57
C VAL A 128 -6.88 11.83 14.06
N PRO A 129 -7.33 12.84 13.29
CA PRO A 129 -7.23 12.81 11.84
C PRO A 129 -5.77 12.87 11.39
N ASN A 130 -5.45 12.14 10.32
CA ASN A 130 -4.11 12.06 9.74
C ASN A 130 -4.15 12.49 8.26
N GLY A 131 -3.14 13.25 7.83
CA GLY A 131 -2.95 13.69 6.45
C GLY A 131 -1.85 12.92 5.71
N LEU A 132 -1.63 13.26 4.44
CA LEU A 132 -0.70 12.52 3.57
C LEU A 132 0.76 12.55 4.05
N GLY A 133 1.21 13.64 4.69
CA GLY A 133 2.59 13.74 5.19
C GLY A 133 2.92 12.71 6.28
N ALA A 134 1.99 12.48 7.22
CA ALA A 134 2.18 11.45 8.23
C ALA A 134 1.91 10.05 7.66
N ARG A 135 1.00 9.87 6.69
CA ARG A 135 0.88 8.60 5.94
C ARG A 135 2.20 8.20 5.28
N ASP A 136 2.89 9.13 4.60
CA ASP A 136 4.19 8.85 3.96
C ASP A 136 5.29 8.52 4.99
N THR A 137 5.22 9.09 6.19
CA THR A 137 6.15 8.73 7.27
C THR A 137 5.90 7.32 7.79
N LEU A 138 4.64 6.97 8.05
CA LEU A 138 4.26 5.67 8.62
C LEU A 138 4.60 4.51 7.68
N ARG A 139 4.22 4.61 6.41
CA ARG A 139 4.55 3.59 5.40
C ARG A 139 6.06 3.42 5.24
N PHE A 140 6.80 4.53 5.32
CA PHE A 140 8.25 4.54 5.14
C PHE A 140 8.94 3.82 6.30
N GLU A 141 8.50 4.05 7.54
CA GLU A 141 9.07 3.42 8.73
C GLU A 141 8.93 1.88 8.72
N VAL A 142 7.88 1.35 8.10
CA VAL A 142 7.69 -0.11 7.94
C VAL A 142 8.09 -0.64 6.56
N CYS A 143 8.80 0.17 5.78
CA CYS A 143 9.34 -0.20 4.47
C CYS A 143 8.27 -0.67 3.47
N TYR A 144 7.09 -0.05 3.48
CA TYR A 144 6.12 -0.22 2.41
C TYR A 144 6.48 0.63 1.19
N TRP A 145 6.27 0.04 0.02
CA TRP A 145 6.56 0.65 -1.27
C TRP A 145 5.54 1.72 -1.63
N LEU A 146 6.02 2.77 -2.29
CA LEU A 146 5.19 3.78 -2.96
C LEU A 146 5.42 3.70 -4.47
N TYR A 147 4.36 3.40 -5.23
CA TYR A 147 4.45 3.43 -6.69
C TYR A 147 4.83 4.82 -7.21
N GLY A 148 5.67 4.86 -8.24
CA GLY A 148 6.31 6.06 -8.77
C GLY A 148 7.60 6.44 -8.05
N HIS A 149 7.92 5.78 -6.94
CA HIS A 149 9.13 6.01 -6.15
C HIS A 149 9.95 4.73 -5.98
N ASP A 150 9.41 3.78 -5.22
CA ASP A 150 10.08 2.52 -4.89
C ASP A 150 9.76 1.44 -5.93
N LEU A 151 8.67 1.64 -6.68
CA LEU A 151 8.18 0.78 -7.76
C LEU A 151 7.81 1.61 -8.98
N ASP A 152 8.10 1.11 -10.17
CA ASP A 152 7.65 1.68 -11.43
C ASP A 152 7.79 0.67 -12.57
N ASN A 153 7.53 1.12 -13.79
CA ASN A 153 7.66 0.33 -15.02
C ASN A 153 9.13 0.03 -15.43
N THR A 154 10.12 0.45 -14.64
CA THR A 154 11.55 0.17 -14.81
C THR A 154 12.09 -0.77 -13.73
N ILE A 155 11.38 -0.96 -12.61
CA ILE A 155 11.78 -1.80 -11.47
C ILE A 155 11.00 -3.13 -11.50
N ALA A 156 11.69 -4.27 -11.39
CA ALA A 156 11.08 -5.59 -11.24
C ALA A 156 10.78 -5.91 -9.77
N PRO A 157 9.74 -6.73 -9.47
CA PRO A 157 9.44 -7.17 -8.10
C PRO A 157 10.65 -7.78 -7.36
N LEU A 158 11.51 -8.51 -8.07
CA LEU A 158 12.70 -9.14 -7.47
C LEU A 158 13.77 -8.12 -7.04
N GLU A 159 13.85 -6.98 -7.72
CA GLU A 159 14.79 -5.90 -7.42
C GLU A 159 14.38 -5.10 -6.17
N SER A 160 13.07 -5.01 -5.94
CA SER A 160 12.45 -4.26 -4.84
C SER A 160 12.13 -5.12 -3.60
N GLY A 161 12.55 -6.38 -3.56
CA GLY A 161 12.36 -7.25 -2.40
C GLY A 161 10.96 -7.90 -2.28
N GLN A 162 10.14 -7.82 -3.33
CA GLN A 162 8.77 -8.34 -3.35
C GLN A 162 8.67 -9.84 -3.70
N ASN A 163 9.70 -10.65 -3.41
CA ASN A 163 9.66 -12.07 -3.74
C ASN A 163 8.49 -12.81 -3.03
N PHE A 164 8.08 -12.34 -1.85
CA PHE A 164 7.04 -12.97 -1.04
C PHE A 164 5.63 -12.89 -1.64
N VAL A 165 5.36 -11.96 -2.56
CA VAL A 165 4.05 -11.85 -3.24
C VAL A 165 3.96 -12.63 -4.54
N ILE A 166 5.05 -13.26 -4.99
CA ILE A 166 5.09 -14.00 -6.26
C ILE A 166 4.83 -15.47 -5.98
N SER A 167 3.71 -15.98 -6.49
CA SER A 167 3.45 -17.43 -6.52
C SER A 167 3.89 -18.03 -7.86
N TRP A 168 4.89 -18.91 -7.82
CA TRP A 168 5.54 -19.48 -9.01
C TRP A 168 4.82 -20.71 -9.58
N ASP A 169 3.77 -21.17 -8.91
CA ASP A 169 3.03 -22.41 -9.16
C ASP A 169 2.01 -22.32 -10.29
N HIS A 170 1.76 -21.13 -10.83
CA HIS A 170 0.83 -20.89 -11.93
C HIS A 170 1.46 -19.98 -12.99
N ASP A 171 0.85 -19.87 -14.17
CA ASP A 171 1.30 -18.96 -15.21
C ASP A 171 0.75 -17.55 -14.99
N PHE A 172 1.56 -16.53 -15.30
CA PHE A 172 1.18 -15.12 -15.15
C PHE A 172 2.04 -14.22 -16.04
N VAL A 173 1.51 -13.03 -16.34
CA VAL A 173 2.18 -12.03 -17.18
C VAL A 173 3.53 -11.64 -16.56
N GLY A 174 4.61 -11.88 -17.31
CA GLY A 174 5.98 -11.56 -16.89
C GLY A 174 6.74 -12.70 -16.20
N LYS A 175 6.12 -13.87 -15.93
CA LYS A 175 6.80 -15.02 -15.30
C LYS A 175 8.11 -15.43 -15.99
N PRO A 176 8.18 -15.59 -17.33
CA PRO A 176 9.42 -16.01 -17.98
C PRO A 176 10.57 -15.01 -17.77
N ALA A 177 10.27 -13.72 -17.78
CA ALA A 177 11.27 -12.67 -17.55
C ALA A 177 11.81 -12.69 -16.11
N LEU A 178 10.93 -12.93 -15.12
CA LEU A 178 11.35 -13.04 -13.73
C LEU A 178 12.14 -14.32 -13.44
N LEU A 179 11.81 -15.44 -14.09
CA LEU A 179 12.61 -16.67 -14.00
C LEU A 179 14.02 -16.47 -14.58
N ALA A 180 14.12 -15.87 -15.78
CA ALA A 180 15.42 -15.55 -16.38
C ALA A 180 16.26 -14.60 -15.50
N MET A 181 15.62 -13.66 -14.79
CA MET A 181 16.30 -12.80 -13.82
C MET A 181 16.82 -13.58 -12.62
N LYS A 182 16.08 -14.56 -12.10
CA LYS A 182 16.56 -15.43 -11.00
C LYS A 182 17.78 -16.26 -11.41
N GLU A 183 17.79 -16.78 -12.64
CA GLU A 183 18.91 -17.58 -13.16
C GLU A 183 20.17 -16.75 -13.38
N LYS A 184 20.02 -15.54 -13.94
CA LYS A 184 21.16 -14.63 -14.22
C LYS A 184 21.67 -13.88 -12.99
N GLY A 185 20.85 -13.81 -11.94
CA GLY A 185 21.06 -12.98 -10.76
C GLY A 185 20.32 -11.65 -10.85
N VAL A 186 19.76 -11.22 -9.72
CA VAL A 186 19.05 -9.93 -9.61
C VAL A 186 20.08 -8.79 -9.62
N PRO A 187 19.97 -7.81 -10.54
CA PRO A 187 21.06 -6.86 -10.80
C PRO A 187 21.17 -5.73 -9.75
N ARG A 188 20.12 -5.49 -8.96
CA ARG A 188 20.09 -4.49 -7.88
C ARG A 188 19.24 -4.98 -6.72
N LYS A 189 19.41 -4.34 -5.56
CA LYS A 189 18.71 -4.66 -4.32
C LYS A 189 18.24 -3.38 -3.66
N TRP A 190 16.99 -3.38 -3.21
CA TRP A 190 16.42 -2.33 -2.40
C TRP A 190 16.87 -2.42 -0.94
N ILE A 191 17.37 -1.31 -0.38
CA ILE A 191 17.92 -1.23 0.98
C ILE A 191 17.46 0.02 1.72
N GLY A 192 17.49 -0.03 3.05
CA GLY A 192 17.34 1.15 3.90
C GLY A 192 18.69 1.67 4.40
N VAL A 193 18.86 3.00 4.41
CA VAL A 193 20.06 3.67 4.91
C VAL A 193 19.69 4.74 5.94
N LYS A 194 20.48 4.85 7.01
CA LYS A 194 20.39 5.92 8.01
C LYS A 194 21.27 7.08 7.58
N MET A 195 20.73 8.29 7.64
CA MET A 195 21.50 9.50 7.38
C MET A 195 22.26 9.95 8.62
N ASN A 196 23.48 10.46 8.42
CA ASN A 196 24.29 11.07 9.48
C ASN A 196 23.85 12.51 9.82
N SER A 197 22.90 13.07 9.07
CA SER A 197 22.38 14.43 9.28
C SER A 197 20.85 14.41 9.36
N ARG A 198 20.26 15.55 9.74
CA ARG A 198 18.80 15.76 9.73
C ARG A 198 18.23 16.05 8.33
N ALA A 199 19.08 16.14 7.30
CA ALA A 199 18.63 16.37 5.94
C ALA A 199 17.93 15.11 5.42
N ILE A 200 16.79 15.32 4.76
CA ILE A 200 15.99 14.23 4.18
C ILE A 200 16.38 14.09 2.70
N PRO A 201 16.96 12.94 2.28
CA PRO A 201 17.27 12.69 0.88
C PRO A 201 16.01 12.70 0.02
N ARG A 202 16.14 13.08 -1.25
CA ARG A 202 15.03 13.11 -2.21
C ARG A 202 15.20 12.04 -3.27
N ASN A 203 14.08 11.59 -3.83
CA ASN A 203 14.06 10.66 -4.94
C ASN A 203 15.00 11.13 -6.06
N GLY A 204 15.78 10.20 -6.61
CA GLY A 204 16.74 10.43 -7.68
C GLY A 204 18.11 10.92 -7.25
N PHE A 205 18.34 11.19 -5.96
CA PHE A 205 19.69 11.51 -5.46
C PHE A 205 20.61 10.30 -5.63
N ASP A 206 21.83 10.55 -6.10
CA ASP A 206 22.82 9.50 -6.33
C ASP A 206 23.30 8.88 -5.01
N CYS A 207 23.31 7.56 -4.95
CA CYS A 207 23.98 6.81 -3.89
C CYS A 207 25.42 6.53 -4.31
N LEU A 208 26.37 7.06 -3.55
CA LEU A 208 27.80 6.98 -3.84
C LEU A 208 28.52 6.14 -2.79
N ALA A 209 29.56 5.39 -3.21
CA ALA A 209 30.43 4.62 -2.32
C ALA A 209 31.91 4.74 -2.73
N GLY A 210 32.79 4.44 -1.78
CA GLY A 210 34.24 4.50 -1.97
C GLY A 210 34.87 5.79 -1.45
N ASP A 211 35.99 6.18 -2.06
CA ASP A 211 36.77 7.36 -1.68
C ASP A 211 35.96 8.66 -1.94
N PRO A 212 35.78 9.55 -0.96
CA PRO A 212 35.13 10.84 -1.16
C PRO A 212 35.76 11.73 -2.25
N ALA A 213 37.05 11.57 -2.55
CA ALA A 213 37.73 12.30 -3.62
C ALA A 213 37.42 11.75 -5.03
N ALA A 214 37.00 10.48 -5.12
CA ALA A 214 36.65 9.80 -6.36
C ALA A 214 35.55 8.75 -6.14
N PRO A 215 34.32 9.20 -5.78
CA PRO A 215 33.25 8.28 -5.43
C PRO A 215 32.69 7.55 -6.66
N VAL A 216 32.20 6.33 -6.46
CA VAL A 216 31.50 5.55 -7.49
C VAL A 216 30.01 5.53 -7.22
N LYS A 217 29.19 5.80 -8.24
CA LYS A 217 27.73 5.66 -8.15
C LYS A 217 27.34 4.19 -8.08
N ILE A 218 26.61 3.82 -7.03
CA ILE A 218 26.14 2.46 -6.75
C ILE A 218 24.61 2.32 -6.76
N GLY A 219 23.89 3.42 -6.92
CA GLY A 219 22.43 3.41 -6.96
C GLY A 219 21.85 4.81 -6.89
N TYR A 220 20.60 4.91 -6.45
CA TYR A 220 19.90 6.16 -6.25
C TYR A 220 18.89 6.01 -5.11
N VAL A 221 18.47 7.13 -4.52
CA VAL A 221 17.40 7.17 -3.52
C VAL A 221 16.05 7.02 -4.21
N THR A 222 15.20 6.12 -3.70
CA THR A 222 13.81 5.92 -4.14
C THR A 222 12.84 6.73 -3.27
N SER A 223 12.99 6.65 -1.95
CA SER A 223 12.22 7.42 -0.97
C SER A 223 13.12 7.93 0.15
N GLY A 224 12.78 9.07 0.75
CA GLY A 224 13.50 9.58 1.92
C GLY A 224 12.58 10.33 2.85
N ASN A 225 12.69 10.06 4.15
CA ASN A 225 11.86 10.71 5.17
C ASN A 225 12.60 10.91 6.50
N TYR A 226 12.04 11.75 7.37
CA TYR A 226 12.35 11.74 8.79
C TYR A 226 11.43 10.73 9.47
N CYS A 227 11.99 9.85 10.29
CA CYS A 227 11.30 8.81 11.02
C CYS A 227 11.18 9.24 12.49
N PRO A 228 10.03 9.76 12.96
CA PRO A 228 9.84 10.16 14.35
C PRO A 228 10.03 9.00 15.33
N THR A 229 9.62 7.77 14.96
CA THR A 229 9.75 6.58 15.82
C THR A 229 11.22 6.22 16.03
N LEU A 230 12.05 6.42 15.00
CA LEU A 230 13.49 6.13 15.04
C LEU A 230 14.36 7.34 15.42
N GLY A 231 13.78 8.54 15.48
CA GLY A 231 14.45 9.78 15.85
C GLY A 231 15.52 10.26 14.84
N GLY A 232 15.35 10.00 13.54
CA GLY A 232 16.37 10.34 12.53
C GLY A 232 15.88 10.37 11.10
N SER A 233 16.72 10.84 10.18
CA SER A 233 16.44 10.82 8.73
C SER A 233 16.98 9.55 8.10
N TYR A 234 16.21 8.98 7.19
CA TYR A 234 16.49 7.71 6.54
C TYR A 234 16.14 7.82 5.05
N ALA A 235 16.70 6.93 4.25
CA ALA A 235 16.34 6.75 2.85
C ALA A 235 16.18 5.27 2.51
N LEU A 236 15.33 5.02 1.53
CA LEU A 236 15.22 3.76 0.81
C LEU A 236 15.91 3.98 -0.54
N CYS A 237 16.72 3.02 -0.96
CA CYS A 237 17.61 3.10 -2.12
C CYS A 237 17.53 1.81 -2.93
#